data_AF-A0A821IPN2-F1
#
_entry.id   AF-A0A821IPN2-F1
#
_cell.length_a   1.000
_cell.length_b   1.000
_cell.length_c   1.000
_cell.angle_alpha   90.00
_cell.angle_beta   90.00
_cell.angle_gamma   90.00
#
_symmetry.space_group_name_H-M   'P 1'
#
loop_
_entity.id
_entity.type
_entity.pdbx_description
1 polymer ?
#
loop_
_entity_poly.entity_id
_entity_poly.type
_entity_poly.pdbx_seq_one_letter_code
_entity_poly.pdbx_strand_id
1 'polypeptide(L)' 'MADTEPFESELLDAMKKLWNDNGVQQCFNRSNEYQLNDSAKYFLDKLDEIGSRQYLPSTQDILRTRVK' A
#
# COMPACT_ATOMS: atom_id res chain seq x y z
N MET A 1 -13.98 17.77 2.42
CA MET A 1 -12.58 17.44 2.05
C MET A 1 -11.99 16.69 3.23
N ALA A 2 -12.27 15.39 3.33
CA ALA A 2 -11.78 14.53 4.42
C ALA A 2 -10.74 13.51 3.92
N ASP A 3 -10.69 13.27 2.60
CA ASP A 3 -9.85 12.24 1.98
C ASP A 3 -8.41 12.70 1.67
N THR A 4 -7.95 13.78 2.29
CA THR A 4 -6.58 14.32 2.06
C THR A 4 -5.75 14.36 3.33
N GLU A 5 -6.27 13.84 4.45
CA GLU A 5 -5.50 13.77 5.68
C GLU A 5 -4.40 12.72 5.52
N PRO A 6 -3.14 13.08 5.83
CA PRO A 6 -2.03 12.15 5.77
C PRO A 6 -2.27 11.01 6.76
N PHE A 7 -1.75 9.83 6.45
CA PHE A 7 -1.81 8.70 7.37
C PHE A 7 -1.25 9.11 8.74
N GLU A 8 -1.97 8.76 9.80
CA GLU A 8 -1.44 8.83 11.16
C GLU A 8 -0.13 8.04 11.22
N SER A 9 0.89 8.61 11.85
CA SER A 9 2.22 8.01 11.90
C SER A 9 2.21 6.58 12.45
N GLU A 10 1.37 6.33 13.45
CA GLU A 10 1.19 5.01 14.05
C GLU A 10 0.59 3.99 13.07
N LEU A 11 -0.37 4.43 12.25
CA LEU A 11 -0.97 3.58 11.22
C LEU A 11 0.05 3.23 10.13
N LEU A 12 0.82 4.22 9.68
CA LEU A 12 1.84 4.01 8.65
C LEU A 12 2.92 3.04 9.14
N ASP A 13 3.39 3.19 10.38
CA ASP A 13 4.35 2.29 10.98
C ASP A 13 3.80 0.89 11.19
N ALA A 14 2.52 0.76 11.60
CA ALA A 14 1.85 -0.53 11.72
C ALA A 14 1.75 -1.24 10.37
N MET A 15 1.38 -0.53 9.30
CA MET A 15 1.30 -1.07 7.94
C MET A 15 2.68 -1.55 7.45
N LYS A 16 3.74 -0.77 7.69
CA LYS A 16 5.11 -1.17 7.33
C LYS A 16 5.60 -2.39 8.11
N LYS A 17 5.32 -2.44 9.42
CA LYS A 17 5.67 -3.60 10.24
C LYS A 17 4.95 -4.85 9.75
N LEU A 18 3.67 -4.74 9.45
CA LEU A 18 2.87 -5.84 8.93
C LEU A 18 3.39 -6.28 7.55
N TRP A 19 3.68 -5.34 6.65
CA TRP A 19 4.19 -5.70 5.33
C TRP A 19 5.57 -6.37 5.38
N ASN A 20 6.46 -5.93 6.28
CA ASN A 20 7.77 -6.54 6.46
C ASN A 20 7.75 -7.86 7.26
N ASP A 21 6.60 -8.23 7.84
CA ASP A 21 6.46 -9.48 8.57
C ASP A 21 6.56 -10.69 7.62
N ASN A 22 7.31 -11.71 8.06
CA ASN A 22 7.54 -12.89 7.23
C ASN A 22 6.26 -13.70 7.00
N GLY A 23 5.37 -13.78 8.00
CA GLY A 23 4.08 -14.46 7.86
C GLY A 23 3.18 -13.76 6.84
N VAL A 24 3.17 -12.43 6.84
CA VAL A 24 2.42 -11.63 5.86
C VAL A 24 2.99 -11.80 4.45
N GLN A 25 4.32 -11.79 4.30
CA GLN A 25 4.97 -12.05 3.01
C GLN A 25 4.66 -13.48 2.50
N GLN A 26 4.62 -14.48 3.37
CA GLN A 26 4.22 -15.84 3.01
C GLN A 26 2.75 -15.91 2.57
N CYS A 27 1.84 -15.24 3.28
CA CYS A 27 0.44 -15.13 2.88
C CYS A 27 0.31 -14.44 1.52
N PHE A 28 1.04 -13.33 1.32
CA PHE A 28 1.06 -12.60 0.05
C PHE A 28 1.54 -13.48 -1.11
N ASN A 29 2.52 -14.35 -0.92
CA ASN A 29 2.96 -15.28 -1.97
C ASN A 29 1.87 -16.30 -2.38
N ARG A 30 0.85 -16.49 -1.54
CA ARG A 30 -0.34 -17.32 -1.78
C ARG A 30 -1.55 -16.46 -2.18
N SER A 31 -1.32 -15.22 -2.65
CA SER A 31 -2.39 -14.30 -3.03
C SER A 31 -3.26 -14.79 -4.18
N ASN A 32 -2.86 -15.85 -4.88
CA ASN A 32 -3.68 -16.53 -5.88
C ASN A 32 -4.81 -17.37 -5.25
N GLU A 33 -4.79 -17.62 -3.95
CA GLU A 33 -5.82 -18.38 -3.23
C GLU A 33 -6.98 -17.50 -2.74
N TYR A 34 -6.85 -16.17 -2.82
CA TYR A 34 -7.87 -15.21 -2.37
C TYR A 34 -7.90 -13.97 -3.25
N GLN A 35 -8.93 -13.12 -3.10
CA GLN A 35 -9.03 -11.91 -3.90
C GLN A 35 -8.07 -10.84 -3.36
N LEU A 36 -6.95 -10.65 -4.03
CA LEU A 36 -6.01 -9.56 -3.76
C LEU A 36 -5.81 -8.72 -5.02
N ASN A 37 -5.70 -7.40 -4.85
CA ASN A 37 -5.41 -6.50 -5.97
C ASN A 37 -3.98 -6.74 -6.49
N ASP A 38 -3.82 -6.80 -7.81
CA ASP A 38 -2.50 -6.91 -8.45
C ASP A 38 -1.57 -5.74 -8.12
N SER A 39 -2.15 -4.58 -7.80
CA SER A 39 -1.43 -3.38 -7.39
C SER A 39 -1.06 -3.36 -5.90
N ALA A 40 -1.47 -4.36 -5.10
CA ALA A 40 -1.21 -4.39 -3.66
C ALA A 40 0.29 -4.29 -3.34
N LYS A 41 1.12 -5.14 -3.96
CA LYS A 41 2.59 -5.09 -3.77
C LYS A 41 3.17 -3.73 -4.11
N TYR A 42 2.71 -3.14 -5.22
CA TYR A 42 3.22 -1.87 -5.69
C TYR A 42 2.99 -0.73 -4.68
N PHE A 43 1.80 -0.66 -4.08
CA PHE A 43 1.49 0.36 -3.07
C PHE A 43 2.10 0.03 -1.71
N LEU A 44 2.11 -1.24 -1.30
CA LEU A 44 2.69 -1.65 -0.01
C LEU A 44 4.21 -1.47 0.03
N ASP A 45 4.91 -1.67 -1.09
CA ASP A 45 6.35 -1.37 -1.21
C ASP A 45 6.63 0.14 -1.18
N LYS A 46 5.62 0.98 -1.46
CA LYS A 46 5.73 2.45 -1.54
C LYS A 46 5.08 3.18 -0.36
N LEU A 47 4.84 2.48 0.76
CA LEU A 47 4.17 3.08 1.93
C LEU A 47 4.86 4.35 2.43
N ASP A 48 6.19 4.43 2.43
CA ASP A 48 6.93 5.64 2.79
C ASP A 48 6.59 6.85 1.91
N GLU A 49 6.50 6.64 0.59
CA GLU A 49 6.16 7.70 -0.37
C GLU A 49 4.70 8.12 -0.23
N ILE A 50 3.78 7.16 -0.12
CA ILE A 50 2.34 7.38 -0.05
C ILE A 50 1.91 7.98 1.30
N GLY A 51 2.63 7.61 2.36
CA GLY A 51 2.45 8.14 3.72
C GLY A 51 2.93 9.58 3.89
N SER A 52 3.65 10.14 2.91
CA SER A 52 4.17 11.49 2.98
C SER A 52 3.06 12.53 2.91
N ARG A 53 3.16 13.59 3.73
CA ARG A 53 2.27 14.76 3.66
C ARG A 53 2.34 15.50 2.32
N GLN A 54 3.39 15.26 1.55
CA GLN A 54 3.64 15.87 0.24
C GLN A 54 3.50 14.85 -0.89
N TYR A 55 2.87 13.71 -0.62
CA TYR A 55 2.65 12.68 -1.62
C TYR A 55 1.88 13.26 -2.80
N LEU A 56 2.50 13.21 -3.98
CA LEU A 56 1.88 13.53 -5.25
C LEU A 56 1.90 12.25 -6.10
N PRO A 57 0.72 11.66 -6.41
CA PRO A 57 0.67 10.42 -7.17
C PRO A 57 1.28 10.62 -8.56
N SER A 58 2.19 9.72 -8.91
CA SER A 58 2.74 9.63 -10.25
C SER A 58 1.70 9.09 -11.23
N THR A 59 1.96 9.27 -12.53
CA THR A 59 1.16 8.63 -13.59
C THR A 59 1.05 7.12 -13.38
N GLN A 60 2.11 6.48 -12.88
CA GLN A 60 2.11 5.05 -12.62
C GLN A 60 1.18 4.68 -11.46
N ASP A 61 1.16 5.47 -10.39
CA ASP A 61 0.23 5.28 -9.27
C ASP A 61 -1.22 5.36 -9.78
N ILE A 62 -1.53 6.37 -10.60
CA ILE A 62 -2.86 6.55 -11.20
C ILE A 62 -3.25 5.34 -12.06
N LEU A 63 -2.34 4.85 -12.91
CA LEU A 63 -2.60 3.67 -13.75
C LEU A 63 -2.81 2.40 -12.91
N ARG A 64 -2.10 2.26 -11.80
CA ARG A 64 -2.19 1.10 -10.89
C ARG A 64 -3.40 1.14 -9.96
N THR A 65 -3.94 2.32 -9.67
CA THR A 65 -5.22 2.49 -8.93
C THR A 65 -6.43 2.14 -9.77
N ARG A 66 -6.32 2.25 -11.10
CA ARG A 66 -7.41 1.95 -12.02
C ARG A 66 -7.59 0.45 -12.20
N VAL A 67 -8.20 -0.19 -11.21
CA VAL A 67 -8.68 -1.57 -11.26
C VAL A 67 -9.83 -1.64 -12.28
N LYS A 68 -9.82 -2.64 -13.18
CA LYS A 68 -10.94 -2.95 -14.08
C LYS A 68 -12.00 -3.74 -13.34
#